data_AF-A0A0C1JPD2-F1
#
_entry.id   AF-A0A0C1JPD2-F1
#
_cell.length_a   1.000
_cell.length_b   1.000
_cell.length_c   1.000
_cell.angle_alpha   90.00
_cell.angle_beta   90.00
_cell.angle_gamma   90.00
#
_symmetry.space_group_name_H-M   'P 1'
#
loop_
_entity.id
_entity.type
_entity.pdbx_description
1 polymer ?
#
loop_
_entity_poly.entity_id
_entity_poly.type
_entity_poly.pdbx_seq_one_letter_code
_entity_poly.pdbx_strand_id
1 'polypeptide(L)' 'MEYLCLCCSENLYESCCKILHKGKLAQNALILMRSCYAAYANHLADYIIQTTHPQHPHFRIDKHLWAKEILLFCHHTKF' A
#
# COMPACT_ATOMS: atom_id res chain seq x y z
N MET A 1 -18.66 3.40 -3.83
CA MET A 1 -18.47 4.78 -3.36
C MET A 1 -17.22 5.29 -4.05
N GLU A 2 -17.36 6.30 -4.89
CA GLU A 2 -16.24 6.88 -5.64
C GLU A 2 -15.60 7.96 -4.78
N TYR A 3 -14.36 7.74 -4.36
CA TYR A 3 -13.56 8.71 -3.61
C TYR A 3 -12.20 8.88 -4.28
N LEU A 4 -11.58 10.03 -4.05
CA LEU A 4 -10.26 10.34 -4.58
C LEU A 4 -9.20 9.43 -3.97
N CYS A 5 -8.25 9.03 -4.79
CA CYS A 5 -7.14 8.21 -4.34
C CYS A 5 -6.24 9.01 -3.39
N LEU A 6 -5.93 8.41 -2.23
CA LEU A 6 -5.08 9.02 -1.22
C LEU A 6 -3.64 9.22 -1.69
N CYS A 7 -3.21 8.69 -2.85
CA CYS A 7 -1.85 8.92 -3.38
C CYS A 7 -1.62 10.33 -3.97
N CYS A 8 -2.50 11.30 -3.68
CA CYS A 8 -2.45 12.68 -4.18
C CYS A 8 -2.37 12.77 -5.72
N SER A 9 -3.05 11.87 -6.43
CA SER A 9 -3.08 11.88 -7.90
C SER A 9 -4.29 12.60 -8.48
N GLU A 10 -5.22 13.02 -7.62
CA GLU A 10 -6.53 13.58 -8.00
C GLU A 10 -7.41 12.64 -8.85
N ASN A 11 -6.96 11.42 -9.10
CA ASN A 11 -7.77 10.38 -9.73
C ASN A 11 -8.67 9.70 -8.71
N LEU A 12 -9.78 9.14 -9.19
CA LEU A 12 -10.62 8.24 -8.41
C LEU A 12 -9.82 6.99 -8.00
N TYR A 13 -10.05 6.51 -6.78
CA TYR A 13 -9.36 5.33 -6.25
C TYR A 13 -9.52 4.09 -7.15
N GLU A 14 -10.73 3.89 -7.69
CA GLU A 14 -11.09 2.78 -8.58
C GLU A 14 -10.22 2.71 -9.85
N SER A 15 -9.88 3.86 -10.43
CA SER A 15 -9.07 3.97 -11.66
C SER A 15 -7.58 4.22 -11.37
N CYS A 16 -7.20 4.37 -10.11
CA CYS A 16 -5.83 4.64 -9.67
C CYS A 16 -5.25 3.44 -8.91
N CYS A 17 -4.95 3.59 -7.61
CA CYS A 17 -4.23 2.57 -6.84
C CYS A 17 -5.03 1.29 -6.61
N LYS A 18 -6.37 1.30 -6.68
CA LYS A 18 -7.17 0.09 -6.45
C LYS A 18 -6.86 -1.04 -7.44
N ILE A 19 -6.56 -0.71 -8.69
CA ILE A 19 -6.23 -1.71 -9.72
C ILE A 19 -4.92 -2.43 -9.34
N LEU A 20 -3.95 -1.70 -8.79
CA LEU A 20 -2.69 -2.25 -8.32
C LEU A 20 -2.89 -3.09 -7.04
N HIS A 21 -3.69 -2.59 -6.10
CA HIS A 21 -4.04 -3.32 -4.88
C HIS A 21 -4.78 -4.64 -5.16
N LYS A 22 -5.42 -4.75 -6.33
CA LYS A 22 -6.06 -5.98 -6.83
C LYS A 22 -5.12 -6.90 -7.63
N GLY A 23 -3.83 -6.59 -7.72
CA GLY A 23 -2.82 -7.46 -8.32
C GLY A 23 -2.27 -7.02 -9.67
N LYS A 24 -2.62 -5.83 -10.18
CA LYS A 24 -1.95 -5.28 -11.37
C LYS A 24 -0.53 -4.83 -11.02
N LEU A 25 0.44 -5.22 -11.83
CA LEU A 25 1.83 -4.78 -11.67
C LEU A 25 1.97 -3.28 -11.95
N ALA A 26 2.74 -2.61 -11.10
CA ALA A 26 3.14 -1.22 -11.33
C ALA A 26 4.06 -1.15 -12.55
N GLN A 27 3.83 -0.15 -13.42
CA GLN A 27 4.62 0.03 -14.64
C GLN A 27 6.02 0.58 -14.37
N ASN A 28 6.19 1.29 -13.25
CA ASN A 28 7.46 1.87 -12.83
C ASN A 28 7.51 2.06 -11.30
N ALA A 29 8.69 2.38 -10.79
CA ALA A 29 8.94 2.55 -9.36
C ALA A 29 8.09 3.68 -8.73
N LEU A 30 7.83 4.77 -9.46
CA LEU A 30 7.02 5.88 -8.96
C LEU A 30 5.57 5.45 -8.71
N ILE A 31 4.97 4.73 -9.66
CA ILE A 31 3.62 4.19 -9.52
C ILE A 31 3.57 3.21 -8.34
N LEU A 32 4.58 2.35 -8.19
CA LEU A 32 4.68 1.44 -7.06
C LEU A 32 4.71 2.20 -5.73
N MET A 33 5.60 3.19 -5.58
CA MET A 33 5.69 4.02 -4.38
C MET A 33 4.36 4.71 -4.03
N ARG A 34 3.68 5.30 -5.02
CA ARG A 34 2.37 5.94 -4.82
C ARG A 34 1.30 4.95 -4.36
N SER A 35 1.28 3.75 -4.94
CA SER A 35 0.38 2.69 -4.50
C SER A 35 0.70 2.21 -3.08
N CYS A 36 1.98 2.08 -2.72
CA CYS A 36 2.37 1.72 -1.35
C CYS A 36 1.91 2.77 -0.33
N TYR A 37 2.07 4.07 -0.62
CA TYR A 37 1.54 5.12 0.25
C TYR A 37 0.02 5.04 0.40
N ALA A 38 -0.72 4.91 -0.71
CA ALA A 38 -2.18 4.74 -0.66
C ALA A 38 -2.59 3.48 0.11
N ALA A 39 -1.83 2.39 0.01
CA ALA A 39 -2.10 1.17 0.76
C ALA A 39 -1.92 1.37 2.28
N TYR A 40 -0.90 2.10 2.74
CA TYR A 40 -0.80 2.50 4.14
C TYR A 40 -2.02 3.32 4.59
N ALA A 41 -2.39 4.35 3.83
CA ALA A 41 -3.52 5.21 4.15
C ALA A 41 -4.89 4.49 4.10
N ASN A 42 -5.01 3.38 3.34
CA ASN A 42 -6.21 2.53 3.28
C ASN A 42 -6.10 1.26 4.17
N HIS A 43 -5.06 1.13 4.99
CA HIS A 43 -4.84 0.00 5.90
C HIS A 43 -4.74 -1.36 5.19
N LEU A 44 -4.16 -1.39 3.99
CA LEU A 44 -4.02 -2.58 3.14
C LEU A 44 -2.67 -3.28 3.37
N ALA A 45 -2.47 -3.83 4.56
CA ALA A 45 -1.19 -4.42 4.97
C ALA A 45 -0.70 -5.53 4.04
N ASP A 46 -1.61 -6.37 3.52
CA ASP A 46 -1.25 -7.46 2.61
C ASP A 46 -0.55 -6.96 1.34
N TYR A 47 -0.98 -5.80 0.82
CA TYR A 47 -0.35 -5.21 -0.37
C TYR A 47 1.07 -4.74 -0.06
N ILE A 48 1.28 -4.10 1.09
CA ILE A 48 2.61 -3.67 1.54
C ILE A 48 3.55 -4.88 1.67
N ILE A 49 3.08 -5.96 2.30
CA ILE A 49 3.84 -7.20 2.45
C ILE A 49 4.21 -7.79 1.09
N GLN A 50 3.26 -7.87 0.17
CA GLN A 50 3.47 -8.47 -1.16
C GLN A 50 4.43 -7.66 -2.03
N THR A 51 4.45 -6.34 -1.87
CA THR A 51 5.27 -5.43 -2.71
C THR A 51 6.63 -5.09 -2.09
N THR A 52 6.88 -5.51 -0.84
CA THR A 52 8.16 -5.27 -0.18
C THR A 52 9.18 -6.34 -0.58
N HIS A 53 10.31 -5.89 -1.13
CA HIS A 53 11.39 -6.79 -1.55
C HIS A 53 12.02 -7.52 -0.34
N PRO A 54 12.44 -8.80 -0.46
CA PRO A 54 13.05 -9.55 0.64
C PRO A 54 14.32 -8.94 1.25
N GLN A 55 15.04 -8.12 0.47
CA GLN A 55 16.24 -7.40 0.94
C GLN A 55 15.92 -6.05 1.61
N HIS A 56 14.64 -5.66 1.68
CA HIS A 56 14.24 -4.42 2.34
C HIS A 56 14.45 -4.55 3.87
N PRO A 57 14.99 -3.53 4.57
CA PRO A 57 15.27 -3.62 6.01
C PRO A 57 14.05 -3.95 6.89
N HIS A 58 12.86 -3.58 6.42
CA HIS A 58 11.59 -3.85 7.09
C HIS A 58 10.93 -5.17 6.67
N PHE A 59 11.57 -5.99 5.82
CA PHE A 59 11.04 -7.31 5.50
C PHE A 59 10.97 -8.18 6.76
N ARG A 60 9.90 -8.97 6.87
CA ARG A 60 9.67 -9.90 7.97
C ARG A 60 9.20 -11.24 7.40
N ILE A 61 9.70 -12.34 7.98
CA ILE A 61 9.29 -13.69 7.61
C ILE A 61 7.88 -14.00 8.13
N ASP A 62 7.59 -13.62 9.38
CA ASP A 62 6.26 -13.76 9.96
C ASP A 62 5.31 -12.68 9.41
N LYS A 63 4.55 -13.06 8.38
CA LYS A 63 3.58 -12.18 7.72
C LYS A 63 2.42 -11.79 8.65
N HIS A 64 2.04 -12.63 9.59
CA HIS A 64 0.93 -12.32 10.50
C HIS A 64 1.34 -11.27 11.52
N LEU A 65 2.53 -11.40 12.11
CA LEU A 65 3.08 -10.37 12.99
C LEU A 65 3.29 -9.06 12.22
N TRP A 66 3.88 -9.14 11.02
CA TRP A 66 4.15 -7.96 10.21
C TRP A 66 2.88 -7.21 9.79
N ALA A 67 1.82 -7.92 9.42
CA ALA A 67 0.53 -7.30 9.12
C ALA A 67 -0.01 -6.53 10.33
N LYS A 68 0.10 -7.08 11.55
CA LYS A 68 -0.30 -6.38 12.77
C LYS A 68 0.53 -5.13 13.01
N GLU A 69 1.85 -5.19 12.82
CA GLU A 69 2.75 -4.03 12.96
C GLU A 69 2.41 -2.92 11.94
N ILE A 70 2.17 -3.27 10.68
CA ILE A 70 1.76 -2.33 9.64
C ILE A 70 0.42 -1.69 10.01
N LEU A 71 -0.58 -2.48 10.40
CA LEU A 71 -1.90 -1.95 10.77
C LEU A 71 -1.80 -1.04 12.00
N LEU A 72 -1.01 -1.43 13.00
CA LEU A 72 -0.76 -0.59 14.18
C LEU A 72 -0.14 0.75 13.77
N PHE A 73 0.86 0.74 12.88
CA PHE A 73 1.43 1.96 12.32
C PHE A 73 0.38 2.80 11.59
N CYS A 74 -0.46 2.17 10.75
CA CYS A 74 -1.51 2.88 10.02
C CYS A 74 -2.50 3.57 10.96
N HIS A 75 -2.91 2.90 12.05
CA HIS A 75 -3.83 3.47 13.04
C HIS A 75 -3.25 4.65 13.82
N HIS A 76 -1.94 4.73 14.00
CA HIS A 76 -1.27 5.77 14.79
C HIS A 76 -0.62 6.86 13.93
N THR A 77 -0.73 6.76 12.61
CA THR A 77 -0.15 7.71 11.66
C THR A 77 -1.24 8.54 11.01
N LYS A 78 -1.00 9.84 10.89
CA LYS A 78 -1.84 10.71 10.06
C LYS A 78 -1.25 10.72 8.65
N PHE A 79 -2.06 10.31 7.68
CA PHE A 79 -1.71 10.32 6.27
C PHE A 79 -2.25 11.57 5.59
#